data_AF-A0A1H1NEZ4-F1
#
_entry.id   AF-A0A1H1NEZ4-F1
#
_cell.length_a   1.000
_cell.length_b   1.000
_cell.length_c   1.000
_cell.angle_alpha   90.00
_cell.angle_beta   90.00
_cell.angle_gamma   90.00
#
_symmetry.space_group_name_H-M   'P 1'
#
loop_
_entity.id
_entity.type
_entity.pdbx_description
1 polymer ?
#
loop_
_entity_poly.entity_id
_entity_poly.type
_entity_poly.pdbx_seq_one_letter_code
_entity_poly.pdbx_strand_id
1 'polypeptide(L)'
;MNDKEKEQLKKAINKVRKVKVFYLHLAGYIVGIGLLLYNLYIVAGPYKNNIISLNLSIIVAWSVFIVIHGLNVFKGKRLFNKRWEDKKIEKFLDKKDESTTFWE
;
A
#
# COMPACT_ATOMS: atom_id res chain seq x y z
N MET A 1 -13.91 15.25 -23.87
CA MET A 1 -12.91 14.40 -23.18
C MET A 1 -12.17 13.59 -24.23
N ASN A 2 -10.92 13.95 -24.48
CA ASN A 2 -10.05 13.38 -25.51
C ASN A 2 -9.62 11.95 -25.14
N ASP A 3 -9.36 11.06 -26.10
CA ASP A 3 -9.01 9.65 -25.83
C ASP A 3 -7.73 9.51 -24.98
N LYS A 4 -6.80 10.46 -25.14
CA LYS A 4 -5.60 10.58 -24.29
C LYS A 4 -5.95 10.81 -22.82
N GLU A 5 -7.01 11.56 -22.52
CA GLU A 5 -7.44 11.84 -21.15
C GLU A 5 -8.09 10.61 -20.49
N LYS A 6 -8.91 9.87 -21.25
CA LYS A 6 -9.50 8.59 -20.80
C LYS A 6 -8.43 7.58 -20.43
N GLU A 7 -7.37 7.46 -21.24
CA GLU A 7 -6.29 6.51 -20.99
C GLU A 7 -5.47 6.89 -19.74
N GLN A 8 -5.19 8.18 -19.54
CA GLN A 8 -4.54 8.67 -18.33
C GLN A 8 -5.38 8.45 -17.08
N LEU A 9 -6.70 8.68 -17.15
CA LEU A 9 -7.62 8.43 -16.05
C LEU A 9 -7.65 6.94 -15.67
N LYS A 10 -7.72 6.05 -16.67
CA LYS A 10 -7.71 4.59 -16.47
C LYS A 10 -6.41 4.12 -15.81
N LYS A 11 -5.26 4.66 -16.23
CA LYS A 11 -3.96 4.40 -15.59
C LYS A 11 -3.93 4.88 -14.13
N ALA A 12 -4.49 6.05 -13.83
CA ALA A 12 -4.57 6.57 -12.48
C ALA A 12 -5.46 5.71 -11.56
N ILE A 13 -6.65 5.32 -12.03
CA ILE A 13 -7.58 4.46 -11.29
C ILE A 13 -6.94 3.09 -11.00
N ASN A 14 -6.29 2.49 -11.99
CA ASN A 14 -5.67 1.18 -11.82
C ASN A 14 -4.52 1.20 -10.80
N LYS A 15 -3.78 2.31 -10.72
CA LYS A 15 -2.76 2.52 -9.67
C LYS A 15 -3.37 2.59 -8.28
N VAL A 16 -4.47 3.33 -8.08
CA VAL A 16 -5.16 3.43 -6.79
C VAL A 16 -5.70 2.06 -6.37
N ARG A 17 -6.26 1.28 -7.31
CA ARG A 17 -6.73 -0.09 -7.05
C ARG A 17 -5.60 -1.00 -6.56
N LYS A 18 -4.42 -0.96 -7.18
CA LYS A 18 -3.25 -1.75 -6.74
C LYS A 18 -2.83 -1.42 -5.31
N VAL A 19 -2.81 -0.13 -4.95
CA VAL A 19 -2.47 0.32 -3.59
C VAL A 19 -3.54 -0.13 -2.59
N LYS A 20 -4.83 -0.02 -2.91
CA LYS A 20 -5.91 -0.51 -2.04
C LYS A 20 -5.81 -2.01 -1.76
N VAL A 21 -5.55 -2.82 -2.79
CA VAL A 21 -5.38 -4.28 -2.65
C VAL A 21 -4.15 -4.60 -1.78
N PHE A 22 -3.05 -3.85 -1.92
CA PHE A 22 -1.89 -4.00 -1.05
C PHE A 22 -2.23 -3.75 0.42
N TYR A 23 -2.97 -2.68 0.73
CA TYR A 23 -3.39 -2.40 2.12
C TYR A 23 -4.30 -3.48 2.70
N LEU A 24 -5.17 -4.09 1.89
CA LEU A 24 -5.98 -5.23 2.33
C LEU A 24 -5.10 -6.43 2.71
N HIS A 25 -4.09 -6.75 1.89
CA HIS A 25 -3.13 -7.83 2.18
C HIS A 25 -2.28 -7.50 3.42
N LEU A 26 -1.84 -6.25 3.56
CA LEU A 26 -1.08 -5.80 4.73
C LEU A 26 -1.92 -5.88 6.01
N ALA A 27 -3.20 -5.49 5.96
CA ALA A 27 -4.11 -5.61 7.09
C ALA A 27 -4.33 -7.09 7.48
N GLY A 28 -4.58 -7.96 6.50
CA GLY A 28 -4.68 -9.41 6.74
C GLY A 28 -3.39 -10.00 7.32
N TYR A 29 -2.23 -9.54 6.85
CA TYR A 29 -0.93 -9.93 7.38
C TYR A 29 -0.74 -9.53 8.85
N ILE A 30 -1.10 -8.29 9.22
CA ILE A 30 -1.02 -7.82 10.62
C ILE A 30 -1.93 -8.67 11.53
N VAL A 31 -3.16 -8.96 11.08
CA VAL A 31 -4.08 -9.82 11.83
C VAL A 31 -3.52 -11.25 11.97
N GLY A 32 -2.96 -11.81 10.90
CA GLY A 32 -2.33 -13.13 10.90
C GLY A 32 -1.13 -13.21 11.86
N ILE A 33 -0.27 -12.19 11.88
CA ILE A 33 0.82 -12.09 12.85
C ILE A 33 0.28 -12.02 14.28
N GLY A 34 -0.76 -11.21 14.52
CA GLY A 34 -1.40 -11.10 15.83
C GLY A 34 -1.90 -12.45 16.32
N LEU A 35 -2.52 -13.24 15.44
CA LEU A 35 -3.00 -14.58 15.75
C LEU A 35 -1.86 -15.57 16.00
N LEU A 36 -0.77 -15.50 15.24
CA LEU A 36 0.43 -16.33 15.44
C LEU A 36 1.16 -15.99 16.75
N LEU A 37 1.24 -14.69 17.10
CA LEU A 37 1.76 -14.23 18.38
C LEU A 37 0.90 -14.69 19.55
N TYR A 38 -0.42 -14.65 19.38
CA TYR A 38 -1.34 -15.21 20.37
C TYR A 38 -1.14 -16.72 20.52
N ASN A 39 -0.98 -17.45 19.41
CA ASN A 39 -0.67 -18.88 19.43
C ASN A 39 0.65 -19.18 20.16
N LEU A 40 1.69 -18.35 19.95
CA LEU A 40 2.97 -18.42 20.67
C LEU A 40 2.83 -18.17 22.18
N TYR A 41 1.85 -17.37 22.60
CA TYR A 41 1.59 -17.09 24.02
C TYR A 41 0.88 -18.26 24.73
N ILE A 42 -0.10 -18.88 24.06
CA ILE A 42 -0.92 -19.94 24.67
C ILE A 42 -0.33 -21.35 24.52
N VAL A 43 0.66 -21.55 23.65
CA VAL A 43 1.19 -22.88 23.35
C VAL A 43 1.89 -23.50 24.58
N ALA A 44 1.44 -24.69 24.96
CA ALA A 44 1.97 -25.48 26.06
C ALA A 44 2.06 -26.97 25.67
N GLY A 45 2.93 -27.72 26.33
CA GLY A 45 3.12 -29.16 26.11
C GLY A 45 4.45 -29.53 25.44
N PRO A 46 4.69 -30.84 25.21
CA PRO A 46 5.99 -31.36 24.77
C PRO A 46 6.40 -30.89 23.37
N TYR A 47 5.44 -30.53 22.52
CA TYR A 47 5.67 -30.07 21.15
C TYR A 47 5.86 -28.55 21.02
N LYS A 48 5.86 -27.81 22.15
CA LYS A 48 5.96 -26.35 22.18
C LYS A 48 7.11 -25.80 21.34
N ASN A 49 8.31 -26.36 21.48
CA ASN A 49 9.49 -25.85 20.76
C ASN A 49 9.36 -26.03 19.24
N ASN A 50 8.82 -27.15 18.77
CA ASN A 50 8.59 -27.37 17.34
C ASN A 50 7.54 -26.40 16.79
N ILE A 51 6.45 -26.18 17.52
CA ILE A 51 5.38 -25.25 17.12
C ILE A 51 5.91 -23.82 17.06
N ILE A 52 6.71 -23.41 18.05
CA ILE A 52 7.37 -22.09 18.06
C ILE A 52 8.29 -21.95 16.85
N SER A 53 9.14 -22.95 16.58
CA SER A 53 10.09 -22.92 15.45
C SER A 53 9.37 -22.82 14.10
N LEU A 54 8.27 -23.55 13.91
CA LEU A 54 7.44 -23.45 12.71
C LEU A 54 6.77 -22.09 12.59
N ASN A 55 6.17 -21.58 13.67
CA ASN A 55 5.53 -20.26 13.68
C ASN A 55 6.54 -19.14 13.35
N LEU A 56 7.73 -19.17 13.94
CA LEU A 56 8.79 -18.20 13.63
C LEU A 56 9.21 -18.27 12.16
N SER A 57 9.39 -19.47 11.61
CA SER A 57 9.75 -19.66 10.21
C SER A 57 8.69 -19.09 9.26
N ILE A 58 7.41 -19.32 9.57
CA ILE A 58 6.28 -18.77 8.81
C ILE A 58 6.27 -17.24 8.90
N ILE A 59 6.43 -16.66 10.10
CA ILE A 59 6.47 -15.20 10.29
C ILE A 59 7.61 -14.57 9.48
N VAL A 60 8.81 -15.16 9.52
CA VAL A 60 9.97 -14.66 8.77
C VAL A 60 9.75 -14.76 7.27
N ALA A 61 9.28 -15.90 6.75
CA ALA A 61 9.02 -16.08 5.33
C ALA A 61 7.96 -15.10 4.81
N TRP A 62 6.86 -14.92 5.56
CA TRP A 62 5.80 -13.98 5.20
C TRP A 62 6.22 -12.52 5.36
N SER A 63 7.08 -12.19 6.32
CA SER A 63 7.68 -10.85 6.46
C SER A 63 8.45 -10.47 5.20
N VAL A 64 9.30 -11.38 4.72
CA VAL A 64 10.08 -11.17 3.49
C VAL A 64 9.17 -11.00 2.28
N PHE A 65 8.13 -11.83 2.16
CA PHE A 65 7.15 -11.72 1.08
C PHE A 65 6.44 -10.35 1.05
N ILE A 66 5.97 -9.87 2.20
CA ILE A 66 5.30 -8.56 2.32
C ILE A 66 6.25 -7.41 1.99
N VAL A 67 7.51 -7.48 2.44
CA VAL A 67 8.52 -6.45 2.13
C VAL A 67 8.76 -6.37 0.63
N ILE A 68 8.95 -7.50 -0.05
CA ILE A 68 9.13 -7.55 -1.51
C ILE A 68 7.89 -7.03 -2.24
N HIS A 69 6.71 -7.45 -1.81
CA HIS A 69 5.45 -7.01 -2.41
C HIS A 69 5.23 -5.50 -2.23
N GLY A 70 5.54 -4.97 -1.04
CA GLY A 70 5.53 -3.55 -0.73
C GLY A 70 6.51 -2.78 -1.60
N LEU A 71 7.75 -3.23 -1.72
CA LEU A 71 8.74 -2.61 -2.61
C LEU A 71 8.26 -2.57 -4.06
N ASN A 72 7.57 -3.60 -4.55
CA ASN A 72 7.02 -3.62 -5.91
C ASN A 72 5.86 -2.62 -6.09
N VAL A 73 4.93 -2.56 -5.12
CA VAL A 73 3.80 -1.62 -5.15
C VAL A 73 4.27 -0.16 -5.00
N PHE A 74 5.26 0.09 -4.14
CA PHE A 74 5.77 1.42 -3.85
C PHE A 74 6.88 1.89 -4.79
N LYS A 75 7.59 1.01 -5.51
CA LYS A 75 8.53 1.39 -6.60
C LYS A 75 7.86 2.30 -7.63
N GLY A 76 6.61 2.00 -7.99
CA GLY A 76 5.81 2.84 -8.89
C GLY A 76 5.39 4.19 -8.29
N LYS A 77 5.30 4.31 -6.95
CA LYS A 77 4.99 5.56 -6.25
C LYS A 77 6.21 6.46 -6.12
N ARG A 78 7.41 5.94 -5.81
CA ARG A 78 8.62 6.77 -5.60
C ARG A 78 9.03 7.57 -6.84
N LEU A 79 8.87 6.99 -8.03
CA LEU A 79 9.10 7.67 -9.32
C LEU A 79 8.01 8.70 -9.67
N PHE A 80 6.78 8.53 -9.14
CA PHE A 80 5.64 9.39 -9.44
C PHE A 80 5.34 10.43 -8.35
N ASN A 81 5.92 10.33 -7.15
CA ASN A 81 5.54 11.17 -6.02
C ASN A 81 5.81 12.65 -6.31
N LYS A 82 7.02 12.97 -6.80
CA LYS A 82 7.38 14.34 -7.21
C LYS A 82 6.45 14.88 -8.29
N ARG A 83 6.32 14.15 -9.40
CA ARG A 83 5.58 14.62 -10.59
C ARG A 83 4.05 14.62 -10.41
N TRP A 84 3.51 13.84 -9.47
CA TRP A 84 2.09 13.88 -9.10
C TRP A 84 1.79 14.95 -8.05
N GLU A 85 2.67 15.15 -7.07
CA GLU A 85 2.58 16.30 -6.14
C GLU A 85 2.65 17.61 -6.92
N ASP A 86 3.63 17.77 -7.82
CA ASP A 86 3.78 18.96 -8.66
C ASP A 86 2.50 19.24 -9.46
N LYS A 87 1.93 18.21 -10.11
CA LYS A 87 0.65 18.35 -10.85
C LYS A 87 -0.54 18.71 -9.97
N LYS A 88 -0.56 18.25 -8.72
CA LYS A 88 -1.63 18.59 -7.78
C LYS A 88 -1.48 20.03 -7.32
N ILE A 89 -0.27 20.45 -7.00
CA ILE A 89 0.06 21.83 -6.61
C ILE A 89 -0.30 22.78 -7.75
N GLU A 90 0.09 22.46 -8.98
CA GLU A 90 -0.26 23.22 -10.19
C GLU A 90 -1.78 23.34 -10.35
N LYS A 91 -2.54 22.24 -10.21
CA LYS A 91 -4.02 22.28 -10.23
C LYS A 91 -4.65 23.10 -9.09
N PHE A 92 -4.00 23.19 -7.94
CA PHE A 92 -4.47 23.99 -6.81
C PHE A 92 -4.15 25.48 -6.99
N LEU A 93 -3.03 25.81 -7.64
CA LEU A 93 -2.65 27.19 -7.99
C LEU A 93 -3.52 27.73 -9.12
N ASP A 94 -3.74 26.93 -10.18
CA ASP A 94 -4.58 27.28 -11.34
C ASP A 94 -6.04 27.57 -10.93
N LYS A 95 -6.59 26.78 -10.00
CA LYS A 95 -7.91 27.03 -9.42
C LYS A 95 -7.99 28.28 -8.55
N LYS A 96 -6.86 28.77 -8.02
CA LYS A 96 -6.82 29.99 -7.21
C LYS A 96 -6.84 31.22 -8.11
N ASP A 97 -6.06 31.20 -9.19
CA ASP A 97 -6.02 32.25 -10.22
C ASP A 97 -7.36 32.40 -10.95
N GLU A 98 -8.05 31.30 -11.28
CA GLU A 98 -9.36 31.36 -11.93
C GLU A 98 -10.45 31.91 -10.99
N SER A 99 -10.31 31.73 -9.67
CA SER A 99 -11.29 32.22 -8.69
C SER A 99 -11.12 33.71 -8.32
N THR A 100 -9.93 34.28 -8.51
CA THR A 100 -9.66 35.70 -8.26
C THR A 100 -10.12 36.61 -9.39
N THR A 101 -10.21 36.11 -10.63
CA THR A 101 -10.65 36.90 -11.80
C THR A 101 -12.18 36.97 -11.94
N PHE A 102 -12.95 36.15 -11.21
CA PHE A 102 -14.42 36.14 -11.31
C PHE A 102 -15.10 37.29 -10.53
N TRP A 103 -14.36 38.02 -9.70
CA TRP A 103 -14.87 39.11 -8.86
C TRP A 103 -14.31 40.49 -9.20
N GLU A 104 -13.64 40.65 -10.36
CA GLU A 104 -13.30 41.94 -10.97
C GLU A 104 -14.11 42.19 -12.25
#